data_AF-A0A9P6ASH7-F1
#
_entry.id   AF-A0A9P6ASH7-F1
#
_cell.length_a   1.000
_cell.length_b   1.000
_cell.length_c   1.000
_cell.angle_alpha   90.00
_cell.angle_beta   90.00
_cell.angle_gamma   90.00
#
_symmetry.space_group_name_H-M   'P 1'
#
loop_
_entity.id
_entity.type
_entity.pdbx_description
1 polymer ?
#
loop_
_entity_poly.entity_id
_entity_poly.type
_entity_poly.pdbx_seq_one_letter_code
_entity_poly.pdbx_strand_id
1 'polypeptide(L)'
;SSIGQGSDRGGGSEKVLLEWLPGLLPETHGKGKGKEKPDNYDRYRSWISNTPIDLRSRHPQIKEQDFLQIDVATNAGQWDVISLSLVLNFVPQARDRGKMLRLARTFLRNRGLLFIVLPLPCVQNSRYLDFQRLTQILAAVGFSIVKERHKQGGKLIYVLCRAEQLSVSGEQTHLGEEAFPPELTAKRSLRTGDRNNFAILL
;
A
#
# COMPACT_ATOMS: atom_id res chain seq x y z
N SER A 1 -15.39 6.46 9.26
CA SER A 1 -16.48 5.74 8.57
C SER A 1 -16.17 4.26 8.72
N SER A 2 -17.02 3.48 9.39
CA SER A 2 -16.76 2.08 9.82
C SER A 2 -16.77 1.05 8.67
N ILE A 3 -16.73 1.51 7.42
CA ILE A 3 -17.10 0.71 6.23
C ILE A 3 -15.95 -0.20 5.77
N GLY A 4 -14.70 0.06 6.18
CA GLY A 4 -13.51 -0.71 5.76
C GLY A 4 -13.07 -1.84 6.70
N GLN A 5 -13.57 -1.88 7.94
CA GLN A 5 -13.11 -2.83 8.97
C GLN A 5 -14.01 -4.07 9.13
N GLY A 6 -15.05 -4.20 8.30
CA GLY A 6 -15.91 -5.38 8.28
C GLY A 6 -15.16 -6.64 7.82
N SER A 7 -15.40 -7.76 8.51
CA SER A 7 -14.95 -9.10 8.11
C SER A 7 -15.47 -9.52 6.73
N ASP A 8 -16.51 -8.84 6.21
CA ASP A 8 -17.12 -9.09 4.90
C ASP A 8 -16.41 -8.39 3.73
N ARG A 9 -15.53 -7.41 4.01
CA ARG A 9 -14.96 -6.51 3.00
C ARG A 9 -13.45 -6.32 3.09
N GLY A 10 -12.83 -6.44 4.27
CA GLY A 10 -11.39 -6.20 4.48
C GLY A 10 -10.67 -7.04 5.54
N GLY A 11 -11.42 -7.63 6.48
CA GLY A 11 -10.85 -8.55 7.47
C GLY A 11 -10.27 -9.81 6.80
N GLY A 12 -9.03 -10.17 7.11
CA GLY A 12 -8.34 -11.30 6.51
C GLY A 12 -7.21 -10.93 5.55
N SER A 13 -7.11 -9.65 5.13
CA SER A 13 -6.00 -9.19 4.28
C SER A 13 -4.63 -9.34 4.96
N GLU A 14 -4.59 -9.24 6.29
CA GLU A 14 -3.41 -9.54 7.09
C GLU A 14 -2.91 -10.97 6.88
N LYS A 15 -3.82 -11.95 6.69
CA LYS A 15 -3.43 -13.34 6.45
C LYS A 15 -2.66 -13.49 5.14
N VAL A 16 -3.06 -12.73 4.12
CA VAL A 16 -2.37 -12.70 2.81
C VAL A 16 -0.98 -12.09 2.96
N LEU A 17 -0.87 -10.96 3.66
CA LEU A 17 0.43 -10.34 3.91
C LEU A 17 1.35 -11.30 4.67
N LEU A 18 0.85 -11.91 5.74
CA LEU A 18 1.61 -12.82 6.61
C LEU A 18 2.01 -14.13 5.92
N GLU A 19 1.18 -14.61 4.99
CA GLU A 19 1.53 -15.72 4.08
C GLU A 19 2.68 -15.32 3.15
N TRP A 20 2.78 -14.05 2.77
CA TRP A 20 3.72 -13.59 1.77
C TRP A 20 5.07 -13.11 2.29
N LEU A 21 5.13 -12.61 3.53
CA LEU A 21 6.34 -12.06 4.16
C LEU A 21 7.51 -13.05 4.33
N PRO A 22 7.31 -14.34 4.66
CA PRO A 22 8.42 -15.26 4.88
C PRO A 22 9.39 -15.31 3.68
N GLY A 23 10.68 -15.13 3.95
CA GLY A 23 11.75 -15.12 2.95
C GLY A 23 11.91 -13.83 2.14
N LEU A 24 11.09 -12.79 2.38
CA LEU A 24 11.19 -11.50 1.68
C LEU A 24 11.85 -10.40 2.51
N LEU A 25 11.87 -10.53 3.83
CA LEU A 25 12.59 -9.65 4.74
C LEU A 25 13.97 -10.27 5.07
N PRO A 26 15.02 -9.46 5.28
CA PRO A 26 16.28 -9.96 5.83
C PRO A 26 16.01 -10.68 7.16
N GLU A 27 16.75 -11.75 7.46
CA GLU A 27 16.63 -12.40 8.77
C GLU A 27 17.04 -11.43 9.88
N THR A 28 16.06 -10.81 10.52
CA THR A 28 16.24 -10.11 11.79
C THR A 28 15.75 -11.04 12.89
N HIS A 29 16.69 -11.52 13.70
CA HIS A 29 16.52 -12.50 14.78
C HIS A 29 15.17 -12.50 15.52
N GLY A 30 14.63 -13.70 15.78
CA GLY A 30 13.62 -13.91 16.84
C GLY A 30 12.67 -15.10 16.62
N LYS A 31 13.07 -16.32 17.02
CA LYS A 31 12.13 -17.43 17.23
C LYS A 31 11.24 -17.10 18.43
N GLY A 32 9.93 -16.94 18.26
CA GLY A 32 9.00 -16.88 19.40
C GLY A 32 7.64 -17.53 19.11
N LYS A 33 7.26 -18.46 19.99
CA LYS A 33 6.00 -19.20 20.04
C LYS A 33 4.89 -18.31 20.64
N GLY A 34 3.70 -18.23 20.03
CA GLY A 34 2.59 -17.38 20.48
C GLY A 34 1.42 -18.14 21.14
N LYS A 35 0.83 -17.55 22.20
CA LYS A 35 -0.47 -17.89 22.82
C LYS A 35 -1.53 -16.84 22.41
N GLU A 36 -2.79 -17.25 22.32
CA GLU A 36 -3.91 -16.58 21.60
C GLU A 36 -4.61 -15.45 22.37
N LYS A 37 -4.84 -14.29 21.70
CA LYS A 37 -5.75 -13.16 22.01
C LYS A 37 -6.00 -12.30 20.72
N PRO A 38 -6.93 -11.31 20.70
CA PRO A 38 -7.64 -10.88 19.49
C PRO A 38 -7.00 -9.70 18.70
N ASP A 39 -5.67 -9.61 18.59
CA ASP A 39 -5.01 -8.70 17.63
C ASP A 39 -4.53 -9.48 16.38
N ASN A 40 -4.80 -8.92 15.20
CA ASN A 40 -4.54 -9.49 13.87
C ASN A 40 -3.07 -9.92 13.65
N TYR A 41 -2.12 -9.34 14.38
CA TYR A 41 -0.69 -9.66 14.32
C TYR A 41 -0.15 -10.28 15.62
N ASP A 42 -0.96 -10.46 16.67
CA ASP A 42 -0.52 -10.97 17.99
C ASP A 42 0.26 -12.28 17.89
N ARG A 43 -0.23 -13.21 17.06
CA ARG A 43 0.39 -14.51 16.81
C ARG A 43 1.78 -14.43 16.17
N TYR A 44 2.19 -13.25 15.69
CA TYR A 44 3.48 -12.97 15.07
C TYR A 44 4.28 -11.90 15.81
N ARG A 45 3.86 -11.47 17.02
CA ARG A 45 4.58 -10.46 17.83
C ARG A 45 6.04 -10.78 18.10
N SER A 46 6.43 -12.06 18.01
CA SER A 46 7.82 -12.49 18.15
C SER A 46 8.74 -11.94 17.07
N TRP A 47 8.21 -11.52 15.92
CA TRP A 47 8.99 -10.97 14.81
C TRP A 47 8.32 -9.81 14.06
N ILE A 48 7.09 -9.41 14.44
CA ILE A 48 6.39 -8.24 13.90
C ILE A 48 6.09 -7.24 15.01
N SER A 49 6.70 -6.06 14.92
CA SER A 49 6.25 -4.86 15.62
C SER A 49 5.37 -4.05 14.67
N ASN A 50 4.10 -3.84 15.02
CA ASN A 50 3.15 -3.11 14.18
C ASN A 50 2.70 -1.81 14.85
N THR A 51 2.46 -0.79 14.02
CA THR A 51 1.90 0.51 14.44
C THR A 51 0.66 0.78 13.60
N PRO A 52 -0.53 0.35 14.07
CA PRO A 52 -1.75 0.51 13.30
C PRO A 52 -2.26 1.95 13.42
N ILE A 53 -2.64 2.53 12.28
CA ILE A 53 -3.19 3.89 12.21
C ILE A 53 -4.55 3.89 11.52
N ASP A 54 -5.42 4.83 11.89
CA ASP A 54 -6.71 5.08 11.24
C ASP A 54 -7.02 6.58 11.26
N LEU A 55 -7.70 7.10 10.24
CA LEU A 55 -8.06 8.52 10.17
C LEU A 55 -9.10 8.91 11.23
N ARG A 56 -9.94 7.97 11.66
CA ARG A 56 -11.00 8.18 12.66
C ARG A 56 -11.09 6.94 13.55
N SER A 57 -10.07 6.76 14.38
CA SER A 57 -9.93 5.56 15.20
C SER A 57 -11.06 5.45 16.22
N ARG A 58 -11.57 4.24 16.40
CA ARG A 58 -12.54 3.91 17.46
C ARG A 58 -12.00 2.86 18.43
N HIS A 59 -10.70 2.54 18.32
CA HIS A 59 -10.07 1.48 19.08
C HIS A 59 -8.81 2.01 19.77
N PRO A 60 -8.61 1.78 21.08
CA PRO A 60 -7.52 2.39 21.85
C PRO A 60 -6.13 1.94 21.38
N GLN A 61 -6.02 0.77 20.74
CA GLN A 61 -4.76 0.26 20.20
C GLN A 61 -4.43 0.78 18.78
N ILE A 62 -5.35 1.51 18.14
CA ILE A 62 -5.15 2.08 16.80
C ILE A 62 -4.94 3.58 16.95
N LYS A 63 -3.77 4.07 16.53
CA LYS A 63 -3.46 5.50 16.59
C LYS A 63 -4.33 6.26 15.60
N GLU A 64 -5.04 7.28 16.07
CA GLU A 64 -5.71 8.21 15.15
C GLU A 64 -4.66 9.08 14.44
N GLN A 65 -4.52 8.96 13.12
CA GLN A 65 -3.51 9.63 12.32
C GLN A 65 -3.91 9.62 10.84
N ASP A 66 -3.77 10.77 10.17
CA ASP A 66 -3.80 10.83 8.71
C ASP A 66 -2.42 10.43 8.14
N PHE A 67 -2.39 9.39 7.29
CA PHE A 67 -1.17 8.92 6.62
C PHE A 67 -0.55 10.02 5.74
N LEU A 68 -1.36 10.86 5.10
CA LEU A 68 -0.87 11.95 4.23
C LEU A 68 -0.23 13.11 4.99
N GLN A 69 -0.36 13.11 6.32
CA GLN A 69 0.16 14.12 7.25
C GLN A 69 1.23 13.55 8.20
N ILE A 70 1.70 12.33 7.98
CA ILE A 70 2.83 11.78 8.75
C ILE A 70 4.08 12.59 8.41
N ASP A 71 4.80 13.01 9.45
CA ASP A 71 6.03 13.78 9.29
C ASP A 71 7.12 12.95 8.60
N VAL A 72 7.62 13.47 7.48
CA VAL A 72 8.63 12.84 6.65
C VAL A 72 9.98 12.80 7.35
N ALA A 73 10.35 13.85 8.07
CA ALA A 73 11.68 13.95 8.69
C ALA A 73 11.93 12.82 9.70
N THR A 74 10.88 12.42 10.43
CA THR A 74 10.96 11.38 11.46
C THR A 74 10.64 9.97 10.96
N ASN A 75 10.10 9.80 9.75
CA ASN A 75 9.66 8.50 9.24
C ASN A 75 10.39 8.02 7.98
N ALA A 76 11.21 8.86 7.34
CA ALA A 76 11.96 8.49 6.15
C ALA A 76 12.87 7.28 6.41
N GLY A 77 12.71 6.22 5.61
CA GLY A 77 13.50 5.00 5.70
C GLY A 77 13.34 4.21 7.01
N GLN A 78 12.32 4.46 7.81
CA GLN A 78 12.14 3.82 9.14
C GLN A 78 11.30 2.54 9.11
N TRP A 79 10.65 2.23 7.98
CA TRP A 79 9.64 1.17 7.93
C TRP A 79 10.06 0.00 7.02
N ASP A 80 9.82 -1.20 7.52
CA ASP A 80 10.15 -2.46 6.84
C ASP A 80 9.06 -2.86 5.86
N VAL A 81 7.83 -2.66 6.32
CA VAL A 81 6.60 -3.03 5.65
C VAL A 81 5.59 -1.92 5.90
N ILE A 82 4.93 -1.46 4.84
CA ILE A 82 3.76 -0.60 4.92
C ILE A 82 2.59 -1.36 4.31
N SER A 83 1.48 -1.43 5.04
CA SER A 83 0.25 -2.09 4.59
C SER A 83 -0.83 -1.06 4.33
N LEU A 84 -1.15 -0.82 3.06
CA LEU A 84 -2.26 0.01 2.59
C LEU A 84 -3.43 -0.90 2.19
N SER A 85 -3.95 -1.66 3.17
CA SER A 85 -5.07 -2.56 2.94
C SER A 85 -6.40 -1.79 2.91
N LEU A 86 -7.01 -1.70 1.73
CA LEU A 86 -8.25 -0.96 1.47
C LEU A 86 -8.20 0.53 1.88
N VAL A 87 -7.01 1.13 1.88
CA VAL A 87 -6.83 2.54 2.25
C VAL A 87 -6.97 3.45 1.02
N LEU A 88 -6.27 3.12 -0.07
CA LEU A 88 -6.25 3.94 -1.29
C LEU A 88 -7.65 4.17 -1.87
N ASN A 89 -8.56 3.19 -1.80
CA ASN A 89 -9.94 3.33 -2.30
C ASN A 89 -10.82 4.28 -1.48
N PHE A 90 -10.39 4.71 -0.28
CA PHE A 90 -11.10 5.74 0.50
C PHE A 90 -10.50 7.13 0.38
N VAL A 91 -9.33 7.28 -0.25
CA VAL A 91 -8.74 8.59 -0.55
C VAL A 91 -9.54 9.24 -1.70
N PRO A 92 -10.18 10.41 -1.48
CA PRO A 92 -11.09 10.98 -2.48
C PRO A 92 -10.38 11.42 -3.76
N GLN A 93 -9.26 12.12 -3.62
CA GLN A 93 -8.55 12.73 -4.74
C GLN A 93 -7.55 11.75 -5.38
N ALA A 94 -7.48 11.78 -6.70
CA ALA A 94 -6.59 10.90 -7.46
C ALA A 94 -5.10 11.21 -7.24
N ARG A 95 -4.77 12.50 -7.10
CA ARG A 95 -3.42 12.96 -6.78
C ARG A 95 -2.99 12.57 -5.37
N ASP A 96 -3.89 12.67 -4.39
CA ASP A 96 -3.60 12.23 -3.02
C ASP A 96 -3.32 10.72 -2.93
N ARG A 97 -3.94 9.90 -3.80
CA ARG A 97 -3.59 8.48 -3.93
C ARG A 97 -2.15 8.28 -4.41
N GLY A 98 -1.69 9.07 -5.38
CA GLY A 98 -0.29 9.04 -5.83
C GLY A 98 0.67 9.56 -4.77
N LYS A 99 0.32 10.68 -4.10
CA LYS A 99 1.05 11.21 -2.95
C LYS A 99 1.22 10.16 -1.85
N MET A 100 0.17 9.39 -1.56
CA MET A 100 0.22 8.29 -0.59
C MET A 100 1.24 7.21 -0.99
N LEU A 101 1.29 6.81 -2.26
CA LEU A 101 2.30 5.86 -2.75
C LEU A 101 3.72 6.43 -2.63
N ARG A 102 3.92 7.70 -2.95
CA ARG A 102 5.21 8.39 -2.83
C ARG A 102 5.67 8.51 -1.38
N LEU A 103 4.77 8.88 -0.46
CA LEU A 103 5.07 8.89 0.98
C LEU A 103 5.41 7.49 1.49
N ALA A 104 4.65 6.46 1.09
CA ALA A 104 4.97 5.09 1.42
C ALA A 104 6.37 4.70 0.92
N ARG A 105 6.77 5.13 -0.28
CA ARG A 105 8.14 4.93 -0.76
C ARG A 105 9.16 5.64 0.14
N THR A 106 8.94 6.90 0.49
CA THR A 106 9.86 7.65 1.36
C THR A 106 10.02 7.01 2.74
N PHE A 107 8.92 6.52 3.32
CA PHE A 107 8.91 5.93 4.66
C PHE A 107 9.55 4.55 4.70
N LEU A 108 9.48 3.79 3.61
CA LEU A 108 10.11 2.47 3.53
C LEU A 108 11.63 2.58 3.45
N ARG A 109 12.33 1.73 4.22
CA ARG A 109 13.76 1.50 4.03
C ARG A 109 14.05 0.96 2.63
N ASN A 110 15.33 1.00 2.24
CA ASN A 110 15.77 0.32 1.03
C ASN A 110 15.33 -1.15 1.06
N ARG A 111 14.73 -1.61 -0.04
CA ARG A 111 14.12 -2.93 -0.17
C ARG A 111 12.98 -3.25 0.80
N GLY A 112 12.40 -2.25 1.46
CA GLY A 112 11.16 -2.39 2.21
C GLY A 112 9.99 -2.85 1.32
N LEU A 113 8.93 -3.35 1.94
CA LEU A 113 7.78 -3.92 1.25
C LEU A 113 6.55 -3.02 1.37
N LEU A 114 5.87 -2.80 0.27
CA LEU A 114 4.56 -2.14 0.24
C LEU A 114 3.49 -3.19 -0.10
N PHE A 115 2.53 -3.38 0.79
CA PHE A 115 1.37 -4.23 0.56
C PHE A 115 0.14 -3.38 0.28
N ILE A 116 -0.51 -3.61 -0.84
CA ILE A 116 -1.71 -2.87 -1.28
C ILE A 116 -2.86 -3.86 -1.44
N VAL A 117 -4.02 -3.48 -0.92
CA VAL A 117 -5.29 -4.17 -1.20
C VAL A 117 -6.27 -3.17 -1.78
N LEU A 118 -6.85 -3.50 -2.94
CA LEU A 118 -7.89 -2.69 -3.58
C LEU A 118 -9.12 -3.55 -3.86
N PRO A 119 -10.33 -2.96 -3.87
CA PRO A 119 -11.45 -3.57 -4.55
C PRO A 119 -11.08 -3.88 -5.99
N LEU A 120 -11.30 -5.11 -6.45
CA LEU A 120 -10.97 -5.54 -7.79
C LEU A 120 -11.58 -4.64 -8.88
N PRO A 121 -12.80 -4.08 -8.72
CA PRO A 121 -13.35 -3.10 -9.67
C PRO A 121 -12.51 -1.83 -9.85
N CYS A 122 -11.67 -1.44 -8.88
CA CYS A 122 -10.76 -0.31 -9.03
C CYS A 122 -9.76 -0.50 -10.18
N VAL A 123 -9.46 -1.76 -10.54
CA VAL A 123 -8.47 -2.12 -11.56
C VAL A 123 -9.14 -2.78 -12.78
N GLN A 124 -10.14 -3.64 -12.55
CA GLN A 124 -10.85 -4.34 -13.63
C GLN A 124 -11.95 -3.51 -14.30
N ASN A 125 -12.60 -2.60 -13.57
CA ASN A 125 -13.77 -1.85 -14.07
C ASN A 125 -13.62 -0.33 -14.01
N SER A 126 -12.38 0.16 -13.89
CA SER A 126 -12.11 1.60 -13.92
C SER A 126 -11.91 2.12 -15.35
N ARG A 127 -12.39 3.35 -15.58
CA ARG A 127 -12.13 4.16 -16.77
C ARG A 127 -10.66 4.61 -16.88
N TYR A 128 -9.96 4.77 -15.76
CA TYR A 128 -8.65 5.44 -15.69
C TYR A 128 -7.53 4.57 -15.11
N LEU A 129 -7.85 3.37 -14.61
CA LEU A 129 -6.86 2.46 -14.03
C LEU A 129 -7.10 1.02 -14.50
N ASP A 130 -6.01 0.36 -14.89
CA ASP A 130 -5.94 -1.07 -15.13
C ASP A 130 -4.68 -1.68 -14.51
N PHE A 131 -4.48 -2.98 -14.66
CA PHE A 131 -3.33 -3.68 -14.07
C PHE A 131 -2.01 -3.13 -14.61
N GLN A 132 -1.96 -2.83 -15.90
CA GLN A 132 -0.77 -2.29 -16.55
C GLN A 132 -0.45 -0.87 -16.05
N ARG A 133 -1.45 0.00 -15.99
CA ARG A 133 -1.34 1.37 -15.45
C ARG A 133 -0.94 1.35 -13.99
N LEU A 134 -1.51 0.46 -13.18
CA LEU A 134 -1.10 0.30 -11.77
C LEU A 134 0.38 -0.10 -11.67
N THR A 135 0.83 -1.04 -12.50
CA THR A 135 2.24 -1.46 -12.57
C THR A 135 3.15 -0.30 -12.97
N GLN A 136 2.77 0.49 -13.99
CA GLN A 136 3.52 1.68 -14.43
C GLN A 136 3.62 2.74 -13.33
N ILE A 137 2.52 3.01 -12.62
CA ILE A 137 2.49 3.95 -11.50
C ILE A 137 3.43 3.49 -10.39
N LEU A 138 3.36 2.21 -10.00
CA LEU A 138 4.20 1.65 -8.94
C LEU A 138 5.69 1.71 -9.34
N ALA A 139 6.02 1.33 -10.58
CA ALA A 139 7.37 1.42 -11.10
C ALA A 139 7.90 2.85 -11.10
N ALA A 140 7.11 3.82 -11.59
CA ALA A 140 7.50 5.23 -11.58
C ALA A 140 7.74 5.79 -10.17
N VAL A 141 7.00 5.32 -9.16
CA VAL A 141 7.24 5.69 -7.76
C VAL A 141 8.50 5.03 -7.16
N GLY A 142 9.06 4.01 -7.81
CA GLY A 142 10.23 3.28 -7.34
C GLY A 142 9.90 1.96 -6.64
N PHE A 143 8.87 1.26 -7.13
CA PHE A 143 8.45 -0.05 -6.66
C PHE A 143 8.42 -1.10 -7.78
N SER A 144 8.95 -2.28 -7.47
CA SER A 144 8.79 -3.49 -8.28
C SER A 144 7.70 -4.39 -7.68
N ILE A 145 6.74 -4.87 -8.48
CA ILE A 145 5.76 -5.86 -8.00
C ILE A 145 6.46 -7.21 -7.83
N VAL A 146 6.33 -7.83 -6.65
CA VAL A 146 6.92 -9.15 -6.36
C VAL A 146 5.89 -10.25 -6.23
N LYS A 147 4.67 -9.93 -5.80
CA LYS A 147 3.53 -10.86 -5.76
C LYS A 147 2.27 -10.10 -6.12
N GLU A 148 1.42 -10.75 -6.90
CA GLU A 148 0.05 -10.30 -7.17
C GLU A 148 -0.89 -11.49 -7.00
N ARG A 149 -2.06 -11.26 -6.41
CA ARG A 149 -3.13 -12.27 -6.33
C ARG A 149 -4.49 -11.62 -6.45
N HIS A 150 -5.30 -12.17 -7.34
CA HIS A 150 -6.74 -11.95 -7.37
C HIS A 150 -7.41 -13.23 -7.87
N LYS A 151 -8.68 -13.45 -7.51
CA LYS A 151 -9.46 -14.58 -8.02
C LYS A 151 -10.35 -14.09 -9.16
N GLN A 152 -10.57 -14.92 -10.18
CA GLN A 152 -11.61 -14.66 -11.17
C GLN A 152 -12.97 -14.58 -10.46
N GLY A 153 -13.74 -13.52 -10.71
CA GLY A 153 -14.98 -13.23 -9.97
C GLY A 153 -14.78 -12.81 -8.51
N GLY A 154 -13.54 -12.59 -8.08
CA GLY A 154 -13.20 -12.14 -6.73
C GLY A 154 -13.54 -10.66 -6.50
N LYS A 155 -13.51 -10.25 -5.23
CA LYS A 155 -13.81 -8.86 -4.84
C LYS A 155 -12.57 -7.98 -4.67
N LEU A 156 -11.40 -8.57 -4.48
CA LEU A 156 -10.17 -7.88 -4.09
C LEU A 156 -8.99 -8.29 -4.97
N ILE A 157 -8.05 -7.37 -5.13
CA ILE A 157 -6.69 -7.61 -5.61
C ILE A 157 -5.72 -7.32 -4.47
N TYR A 158 -4.73 -8.19 -4.33
CA TYR A 158 -3.61 -8.06 -3.40
C TYR A 158 -2.34 -7.87 -4.21
N VAL A 159 -1.57 -6.84 -3.91
CA VAL A 159 -0.28 -6.55 -4.55
C VAL A 159 0.76 -6.38 -3.45
N LEU A 160 1.89 -7.08 -3.58
CA LEU A 160 3.07 -6.84 -2.77
C LEU A 160 4.17 -6.31 -3.67
N CYS A 161 4.72 -5.18 -3.28
CA CYS A 161 5.79 -4.52 -3.99
C CYS A 161 7.02 -4.43 -3.12
N ARG A 162 8.19 -4.37 -3.75
CA ARG A 162 9.48 -4.11 -3.12
C ARG A 162 10.01 -2.76 -3.58
N ALA A 163 10.36 -1.91 -2.62
CA ALA A 163 11.02 -0.64 -2.86
C ALA A 163 12.36 -0.89 -3.55
N GLU A 164 12.59 -0.21 -4.67
CA GLU A 164 13.87 -0.26 -5.37
C GLU A 164 14.95 0.44 -4.55
N GLN A 165 16.20 0.02 -4.71
CA GLN A 165 17.31 0.62 -3.96
C GLN A 165 17.59 2.02 -4.52
N LEU A 166 17.58 3.05 -3.66
CA LEU A 166 18.07 4.37 -4.07
C LEU A 166 19.59 4.26 -4.27
N SER A 167 20.08 4.57 -5.47
CA SER A 167 21.51 4.66 -5.72
C SER A 167 22.10 5.81 -4.88
N VAL A 168 23.30 5.58 -4.32
CA VAL A 168 24.00 6.47 -3.36
C VAL A 168 24.49 7.78 -4.02
N SER A 169 24.13 8.06 -5.27
CA SER A 169 24.44 9.30 -5.96
C SER A 169 23.55 10.45 -5.47
N GLY A 170 23.83 10.93 -4.25
CA GLY A 170 23.74 12.31 -3.75
C GLY A 170 22.47 13.15 -3.88
N GLU A 171 21.52 12.80 -4.74
CA GLU A 171 20.32 13.56 -5.00
C GLU A 171 19.14 12.79 -4.41
N GLN A 172 18.61 13.31 -3.31
CA GLN A 172 17.23 13.06 -2.96
C GLN A 172 16.39 13.59 -4.12
N THR A 173 16.08 12.74 -5.10
CA THR A 173 15.08 13.06 -6.11
C THR A 173 13.76 13.12 -5.38
N HIS A 174 13.44 14.29 -4.80
CA HIS A 174 12.09 14.78 -4.80
C HIS A 174 11.67 14.75 -6.27
N LEU A 175 11.12 13.63 -6.73
CA LEU A 175 10.50 13.54 -8.05
C LEU A 175 9.36 14.55 -8.00
N GLY A 176 9.61 15.79 -8.43
CA GLY A 176 8.56 16.79 -8.58
C GLY A 176 7.45 16.22 -9.47
N GLU A 177 6.23 16.72 -9.33
CA GLU A 177 5.12 16.28 -10.20
C GLU A 177 5.46 16.43 -11.70
N GLU A 178 6.39 17.33 -12.05
CA GLU A 178 6.88 17.55 -13.42
C GLU A 178 7.82 16.45 -13.97
N ALA A 179 8.28 15.51 -13.15
CA ALA A 179 9.17 14.43 -13.58
C ALA A 179 8.42 13.21 -14.14
N PHE A 180 7.10 13.12 -13.96
CA PHE A 180 6.31 11.97 -14.36
C PHE A 180 5.68 12.16 -15.75
N PRO A 181 5.61 11.10 -16.56
CA PRO A 181 5.07 11.20 -17.90
C PRO A 181 3.57 11.54 -17.85
N PRO A 182 3.04 12.31 -18.82
CA PRO A 182 1.68 12.88 -18.76
C PRO A 182 0.55 11.86 -18.57
N GLU A 183 0.76 10.63 -19.00
CA GLU A 183 -0.19 9.54 -18.83
C GLU A 183 -0.33 9.05 -17.37
N LEU A 184 0.62 9.39 -16.49
CA LEU A 184 0.56 9.11 -15.06
C LEU A 184 0.11 10.31 -14.23
N THR A 185 0.18 11.53 -14.75
CA THR A 185 -0.18 12.76 -14.03
C THR A 185 -1.57 13.31 -14.39
N ALA A 186 -2.17 12.85 -15.49
CA ALA A 186 -3.50 13.25 -15.95
C ALA A 186 -4.43 12.06 -16.19
N LYS A 187 -5.75 12.26 -16.00
CA LYS A 187 -6.76 11.23 -16.31
C LYS A 187 -6.83 10.97 -17.81
N ARG A 188 -6.24 9.87 -18.26
CA ARG A 188 -6.38 9.35 -19.62
C ARG A 188 -7.32 8.15 -19.59
N SER A 189 -8.37 8.18 -20.43
CA SER A 189 -9.35 7.10 -20.48
C SER A 189 -8.72 5.86 -21.10
N LEU A 190 -8.69 4.76 -20.36
CA LEU A 190 -8.20 3.45 -20.83
C LEU A 190 -9.34 2.59 -21.37
N ARG A 191 -10.57 2.84 -20.90
CA ARG A 191 -11.76 2.07 -21.26
C ARG A 191 -12.97 3.00 -21.42
N THR A 192 -13.93 2.58 -22.24
CA THR A 192 -15.21 3.26 -22.42
C THR A 192 -16.37 2.42 -21.84
N GLY A 193 -17.58 3.00 -21.81
CA GLY A 193 -18.80 2.36 -21.31
C GLY A 193 -19.07 2.58 -19.81
N ASP A 194 -19.89 1.69 -19.24
CA ASP A 194 -20.25 1.69 -17.82
C ASP A 194 -19.05 1.26 -16.96
N ARG A 195 -18.34 2.27 -16.43
CA ARG A 195 -17.06 2.14 -15.71
C ARG A 195 -17.04 3.10 -14.53
N ASN A 196 -16.44 2.65 -13.43
CA ASN A 196 -16.15 3.55 -12.31
C ASN A 196 -15.00 4.52 -12.65
N ASN A 197 -14.83 5.55 -11.82
CA ASN A 197 -13.87 6.64 -12.03
C ASN A 197 -12.61 6.53 -11.15
N PHE A 198 -12.29 5.35 -10.61
CA PHE A 198 -11.12 5.19 -9.75
C PHE A 198 -9.82 5.47 -10.51
N ALA A 199 -8.94 6.32 -9.99
CA ALA A 199 -7.72 6.73 -10.70
C ALA A 199 -6.61 7.02 -9.71
N ILE A 200 -5.38 6.63 -9.99
CA ILE A 200 -4.21 7.07 -9.22
C ILE A 200 -3.40 7.96 -10.16
N LEU A 201 -3.05 9.17 -9.70
CA LEU A 201 -2.24 10.12 -10.48
C LEU A 201 -1.01 10.53 -9.67
N LEU A 202 0.14 10.61 -10.34
CA LEU A 202 1.44 11.01 -9.77
C LEU A 202 1.69 12.52 -9.83
#